data_AF-A0A5M9QNQ0-F1
#
_entry.id   AF-A0A5M9QNQ0-F1
#
_cell.length_a   1.000
_cell.length_b   1.000
_cell.length_c   1.000
_cell.angle_alpha   90.00
_cell.angle_beta   90.00
_cell.angle_gamma   90.00
#
_symmetry.space_group_name_H-M   'P 1'
#
loop_
_entity.id
_entity.type
_entity.pdbx_description
1 polymer ?
#
loop_
_entity_poly.entity_id
_entity_poly.type
_entity_poly.pdbx_seq_one_letter_code
_entity_poly.pdbx_strand_id
1 'polypeptide(L)'
;MKKLSKILASFAILVAVGSGIFTACFFDHQSSLQERMPNMVDMPLHYESLSNVGPVVSKVAPHAMRVAPNRREMAKSTDSFVQKDENPFKLVANNPLSTFSSDVDTASYAIVRKVIESGRLPSPDMVRIEELLNSFSYNYQAPKGDEPISINLELAPALWNPAHKIARIGLQAKAIDWDKRKPFNLVFLIDTSGSMQGESRLGLVQKSLKLLVENLSSKDSVGIVTYAGSSTIALKPTSDKKKILEAIDSLSAGGSTHGSAGIEDAYKLAQKHFIKGGYNRVILATDGDFNVGITSEKTC
;
A
#
# COMPACT_ATOMS: atom_id res chain seq x y z
N MET A 1 8.67 28.68 20.63
CA MET A 1 8.58 27.57 19.64
C MET A 1 9.43 26.35 20.05
N LYS A 2 9.26 25.81 21.27
CA LYS A 2 10.12 24.75 21.85
C LYS A 2 9.40 23.41 22.12
N LYS A 3 8.24 23.15 21.50
CA LYS A 3 7.42 21.95 21.82
C LYS A 3 6.98 21.06 20.63
N LEU A 4 7.56 21.20 19.44
CA LEU A 4 7.26 20.30 18.31
C LEU A 4 8.32 19.22 18.02
N SER A 5 9.42 19.12 18.77
CA SER A 5 10.53 18.19 18.44
C SER A 5 10.41 16.76 19.00
N LYS A 6 9.24 16.32 19.48
CA LYS A 6 9.10 15.04 20.21
C LYS A 6 8.14 14.00 19.61
N ILE A 7 7.57 14.20 18.41
CA ILE A 7 6.60 13.25 17.82
C ILE A 7 7.11 12.64 16.49
N LEU A 8 8.40 12.29 16.41
CA LEU A 8 8.94 11.54 15.27
C LEU A 8 9.71 10.30 15.77
N ALA A 9 8.98 9.38 16.38
CA ALA A 9 9.46 8.04 16.68
C ALA A 9 8.46 7.02 16.11
N SER A 10 8.98 6.12 15.26
CA SER A 10 8.29 4.97 14.66
C SER A 10 7.20 5.27 13.63
N PHE A 11 7.63 5.49 12.37
CA PHE A 11 6.82 5.12 11.22
C PHE A 11 7.33 3.77 10.69
N ALA A 12 6.48 2.75 10.76
CA ALA A 12 6.61 1.58 9.90
C ALA A 12 6.22 2.03 8.49
N ILE A 13 7.09 1.81 7.50
CA ILE A 13 6.75 2.01 6.10
C ILE A 13 6.28 0.65 5.60
N LEU A 14 4.97 0.51 5.41
CA LEU A 14 4.37 -0.63 4.73
C LEU A 14 4.62 -0.43 3.23
N VAL A 15 5.50 -1.23 2.64
CA VAL A 15 5.59 -1.33 1.18
C VAL A 15 4.62 -2.45 0.79
N ALA A 16 3.34 -2.11 0.70
CA ALA A 16 2.34 -3.01 0.15
C ALA A 16 2.58 -3.13 -1.36
N VAL A 17 2.83 -4.35 -1.84
CA VAL A 17 2.76 -4.62 -3.28
C VAL A 17 1.27 -4.76 -3.61
N GLY A 18 0.62 -3.60 -3.80
CA GLY A 18 -0.79 -3.51 -4.17
C GLY A 18 -1.77 -3.52 -2.99
N SER A 19 -2.53 -2.42 -2.91
CA SER A 19 -3.79 -2.21 -2.19
C SER A 19 -3.79 -1.82 -0.70
N GLY A 20 -4.40 -0.65 -0.44
CA GLY A 20 -5.38 -0.45 0.63
C GLY A 20 -4.95 0.43 1.81
N ILE A 21 -5.01 1.76 1.67
CA ILE A 21 -5.02 2.66 2.82
C ILE A 21 -6.41 2.58 3.47
N PHE A 22 -6.50 1.94 4.64
CA PHE A 22 -7.64 2.07 5.54
C PHE A 22 -7.67 3.51 6.09
N THR A 23 -8.72 4.27 5.74
CA THR A 23 -8.98 5.57 6.35
C THR A 23 -9.66 5.34 7.69
N ALA A 24 -8.94 5.56 8.80
CA ALA A 24 -9.54 5.61 10.12
C ALA A 24 -10.39 6.90 10.24
N CYS A 25 -11.68 6.75 10.54
CA CYS A 25 -12.55 7.87 10.88
C CYS A 25 -12.09 8.50 12.20
N PHE A 26 -11.70 9.78 12.16
CA PHE A 26 -11.61 10.61 13.35
C PHE A 26 -13.03 11.04 13.73
N PHE A 27 -13.53 10.57 14.87
CA PHE A 27 -14.74 11.12 15.51
C PHE A 27 -14.33 12.20 16.49
N ASP A 28 -14.87 13.39 16.28
CA ASP A 28 -14.71 14.56 17.14
C ASP A 28 -15.49 14.35 18.44
N HIS A 29 -14.83 14.63 19.56
CA HIS A 29 -15.41 14.53 20.89
C HIS A 29 -16.11 15.86 21.23
N GLN A 30 -17.44 15.89 21.13
CA GLN A 30 -18.23 16.95 21.74
C GLN A 30 -19.35 16.35 22.61
N SER A 31 -19.15 16.48 23.90
CA SER A 31 -20.12 16.21 24.96
C SER A 31 -21.28 17.22 24.92
N SER A 32 -22.53 16.75 24.94
CA SER A 32 -23.63 17.34 25.73
C SER A 32 -24.99 16.65 25.50
N LEU A 33 -25.59 16.22 26.62
CA LEU A 33 -27.04 16.22 26.93
C LEU A 33 -27.96 15.17 26.29
N GLN A 34 -28.06 14.02 26.97
CA GLN A 34 -29.26 13.54 27.69
C GLN A 34 -30.64 13.97 27.15
N GLU A 35 -31.38 13.04 26.52
CA GLU A 35 -32.79 12.75 26.84
C GLU A 35 -33.38 11.50 26.12
N ARG A 36 -33.93 10.59 26.95
CA ARG A 36 -35.15 9.74 26.80
C ARG A 36 -35.35 8.77 25.61
N MET A 37 -35.40 7.47 25.96
CA MET A 37 -36.14 6.42 25.23
C MET A 37 -37.66 6.51 25.50
N PRO A 38 -38.51 5.89 24.63
CA PRO A 38 -39.11 4.60 25.03
C PRO A 38 -39.22 3.53 23.91
N ASN A 39 -39.55 2.31 24.37
CA ASN A 39 -39.56 1.00 23.70
C ASN A 39 -40.79 0.65 22.82
N MET A 40 -40.71 -0.55 22.21
CA MET A 40 -41.74 -1.51 21.70
C MET A 40 -42.16 -1.28 20.22
N VAL A 41 -42.28 -2.30 19.33
CA VAL A 41 -43.04 -3.57 19.39
C VAL A 41 -42.47 -4.63 18.41
N ASP A 42 -42.72 -5.91 18.73
CA ASP A 42 -42.35 -7.22 18.13
C ASP A 42 -42.85 -7.62 16.70
N MET A 43 -42.19 -8.69 16.18
CA MET A 43 -42.69 -9.88 15.42
C MET A 43 -42.95 -9.82 13.88
N PRO A 44 -42.94 -10.96 13.13
CA PRO A 44 -41.94 -12.04 13.00
C PRO A 44 -41.65 -12.51 11.54
N LEU A 45 -40.69 -13.45 11.44
CA LEU A 45 -40.45 -14.39 10.34
C LEU A 45 -41.63 -15.35 10.08
N HIS A 46 -41.93 -15.67 8.82
CA HIS A 46 -42.32 -17.02 8.32
C HIS A 46 -42.66 -16.99 6.81
N TYR A 47 -42.05 -17.90 6.02
CA TYR A 47 -42.73 -18.52 4.86
C TYR A 47 -42.14 -19.92 4.64
N GLU A 48 -43.02 -20.91 4.77
CA GLU A 48 -42.78 -22.33 4.55
C GLU A 48 -42.98 -22.76 3.09
N SER A 49 -42.40 -23.92 2.82
CA SER A 49 -42.46 -24.79 1.65
C SER A 49 -43.81 -24.99 0.97
N LEU A 50 -43.77 -25.28 -0.34
CA LEU A 50 -44.61 -26.33 -0.93
C LEU A 50 -43.83 -27.16 -1.98
N SER A 51 -43.79 -28.46 -1.71
CA SER A 51 -43.42 -29.56 -2.61
C SER A 51 -44.57 -29.94 -3.55
N ASN A 52 -44.28 -30.37 -4.78
CA ASN A 52 -45.01 -31.50 -5.39
C ASN A 52 -44.26 -32.14 -6.57
N VAL A 53 -44.36 -33.47 -6.62
CA VAL A 53 -43.69 -34.40 -7.55
C VAL A 53 -44.72 -34.95 -8.54
N GLY A 54 -44.33 -35.19 -9.79
CA GLY A 54 -45.02 -36.14 -10.69
C GLY A 54 -44.64 -36.02 -12.18
N PRO A 55 -44.53 -37.12 -12.95
CA PRO A 55 -43.53 -37.30 -14.02
C PRO A 55 -44.12 -37.25 -15.44
N VAL A 56 -43.28 -37.43 -16.49
CA VAL A 56 -43.47 -38.36 -17.64
C VAL A 56 -42.64 -37.98 -18.90
N VAL A 57 -41.88 -38.98 -19.37
CA VAL A 57 -41.45 -39.34 -20.74
C VAL A 57 -40.18 -38.73 -21.39
N SER A 58 -39.31 -39.70 -21.73
CA SER A 58 -38.11 -39.70 -22.55
C SER A 58 -38.37 -39.40 -24.03
N LYS A 59 -37.46 -38.61 -24.64
CA LYS A 59 -37.07 -38.74 -26.06
C LYS A 59 -35.56 -38.55 -26.19
N VAL A 60 -34.91 -39.49 -26.85
CA VAL A 60 -33.47 -39.52 -27.16
C VAL A 60 -33.20 -38.96 -28.55
N ALA A 61 -32.23 -38.05 -28.69
CA ALA A 61 -31.26 -37.87 -29.80
C ALA A 61 -30.58 -36.48 -29.70
N PRO A 62 -29.40 -36.23 -30.32
CA PRO A 62 -28.19 -37.04 -30.47
C PRO A 62 -26.96 -36.37 -29.80
N HIS A 63 -25.82 -37.07 -29.80
CA HIS A 63 -24.53 -36.61 -29.27
C HIS A 63 -24.05 -35.32 -29.97
N ALA A 64 -24.11 -34.19 -29.26
CA ALA A 64 -23.36 -32.98 -29.59
C ALA A 64 -22.15 -32.88 -28.65
N MET A 65 -20.95 -32.92 -29.23
CA MET A 65 -19.69 -32.71 -28.54
C MET A 65 -19.71 -31.30 -27.92
N ARG A 66 -20.06 -31.20 -26.63
CA ARG A 66 -19.93 -29.95 -25.87
C ARG A 66 -18.46 -29.72 -25.60
N VAL A 67 -17.82 -28.93 -26.46
CA VAL A 67 -16.59 -28.23 -26.11
C VAL A 67 -16.96 -27.27 -24.99
N ALA A 68 -16.58 -27.60 -23.76
CA ALA A 68 -16.74 -26.70 -22.63
C ALA A 68 -15.95 -25.41 -22.96
N PRO A 69 -16.56 -24.22 -22.93
CA PRO A 69 -15.80 -23.00 -23.02
C PRO A 69 -14.92 -22.95 -21.77
N ASN A 70 -13.61 -23.04 -22.00
CA ASN A 70 -12.58 -22.91 -20.99
C ASN A 70 -12.67 -21.49 -20.41
N ARG A 71 -13.55 -21.32 -19.41
CA ARG A 71 -13.67 -20.09 -18.64
C ARG A 71 -12.43 -20.02 -17.77
N ARG A 72 -11.33 -19.51 -18.33
CA ARG A 72 -10.25 -18.92 -17.54
C ARG A 72 -10.92 -17.90 -16.65
N GLU A 73 -11.12 -18.25 -15.38
CA GLU A 73 -11.42 -17.26 -14.36
C GLU A 73 -10.33 -16.21 -14.46
N MET A 74 -10.70 -15.03 -14.96
CA MET A 74 -9.86 -13.86 -14.83
C MET A 74 -9.58 -13.72 -13.35
N ALA A 75 -8.32 -13.92 -12.96
CA ALA A 75 -7.84 -13.51 -11.66
C ALA A 75 -8.34 -12.07 -11.46
N LYS A 76 -9.31 -11.90 -10.55
CA LYS A 76 -9.80 -10.58 -10.16
C LYS A 76 -8.56 -9.82 -9.67
N SER A 77 -8.20 -8.77 -10.40
CA SER A 77 -7.25 -7.79 -9.90
C SER A 77 -7.80 -7.29 -8.57
N THR A 78 -6.99 -7.39 -7.52
CA THR A 78 -7.29 -6.91 -6.18
C THR A 78 -7.08 -5.41 -6.06
N ASP A 79 -6.61 -4.74 -7.12
CA ASP A 79 -6.43 -3.30 -7.14
C ASP A 79 -7.79 -2.61 -7.17
N SER A 80 -8.18 -2.07 -6.02
CA SER A 80 -9.41 -1.29 -5.86
C SER A 80 -9.14 0.16 -6.23
N PHE A 81 -9.57 0.54 -7.43
CA PHE A 81 -9.53 1.92 -7.89
C PHE A 81 -10.88 2.59 -7.62
N VAL A 82 -10.96 3.33 -6.53
CA VAL A 82 -12.12 4.21 -6.27
C VAL A 82 -12.04 5.41 -7.21
N GLN A 83 -13.05 5.57 -8.07
CA GLN A 83 -13.21 6.75 -8.92
C GLN A 83 -13.33 8.00 -8.02
N LYS A 84 -12.36 8.91 -8.12
CA LYS A 84 -12.45 10.23 -7.46
C LYS A 84 -13.22 11.17 -8.41
N ASP A 85 -14.33 11.72 -7.94
CA ASP A 85 -15.02 12.81 -8.62
C ASP A 85 -14.12 14.06 -8.68
N GLU A 86 -14.28 14.88 -9.72
CA GLU A 86 -13.59 16.17 -9.80
C GLU A 86 -13.99 17.07 -8.63
N ASN A 87 -13.02 17.81 -8.09
CA ASN A 87 -13.29 18.75 -7.02
C ASN A 87 -14.21 19.88 -7.54
N PRO A 88 -15.31 20.21 -6.83
CA PRO A 88 -16.17 21.31 -7.24
C PRO A 88 -15.43 22.65 -7.11
N PHE A 89 -15.83 23.62 -7.93
CA PHE A 89 -15.34 24.98 -7.80
C PHE A 89 -15.74 25.58 -6.45
N LYS A 90 -14.76 26.17 -5.74
CA LYS A 90 -14.96 26.87 -4.48
C LYS A 90 -14.69 28.36 -4.66
N LEU A 91 -15.57 29.20 -4.10
CA LEU A 91 -15.33 30.63 -4.01
C LEU A 91 -14.19 30.91 -3.04
N VAL A 92 -13.14 31.58 -3.53
CA VAL A 92 -11.94 31.93 -2.74
C VAL A 92 -12.28 32.84 -1.56
N ALA A 93 -13.30 33.69 -1.69
CA ALA A 93 -13.78 34.56 -0.60
C ALA A 93 -14.21 33.75 0.64
N ASN A 94 -14.76 32.55 0.44
CA ASN A 94 -15.21 31.67 1.53
C ASN A 94 -14.18 30.59 1.87
N ASN A 95 -13.36 30.17 0.89
CA ASN A 95 -12.39 29.09 1.02
C ASN A 95 -11.00 29.58 0.53
N PRO A 96 -10.33 30.48 1.28
CA PRO A 96 -9.07 31.09 0.83
C PRO A 96 -7.86 30.15 0.93
N LEU A 97 -8.04 28.96 1.52
CA LEU A 97 -6.99 27.99 1.74
C LEU A 97 -7.24 26.73 0.90
N SER A 98 -6.18 26.27 0.23
CA SER A 98 -6.14 24.96 -0.42
C SER A 98 -5.18 24.06 0.35
N THR A 99 -5.63 22.86 0.67
CA THR A 99 -4.84 21.84 1.38
C THR A 99 -4.66 20.66 0.45
N PHE A 100 -3.43 20.18 0.33
CA PHE A 100 -3.09 18.98 -0.43
C PHE A 100 -2.14 18.13 0.40
N SER A 101 -2.15 16.83 0.14
CA SER A 101 -1.21 15.92 0.79
C SER A 101 0.21 16.21 0.31
N SER A 102 1.19 16.07 1.20
CA SER A 102 2.60 16.04 0.82
C SER A 102 3.02 14.65 0.33
N ASP A 103 2.14 13.66 0.39
CA ASP A 103 2.42 12.31 -0.08
C ASP A 103 2.56 12.30 -1.61
N VAL A 104 3.51 11.50 -2.09
CA VAL A 104 3.86 11.44 -3.51
C VAL A 104 3.72 10.00 -3.98
N ASP A 105 2.51 9.67 -4.42
CA ASP A 105 2.23 8.41 -5.08
C ASP A 105 2.58 8.49 -6.57
N THR A 106 3.11 7.39 -7.12
CA THR A 106 3.53 7.29 -8.54
C THR A 106 3.10 5.98 -9.21
N ALA A 107 2.36 5.13 -8.48
CA ALA A 107 2.06 3.76 -8.90
C ALA A 107 1.16 3.72 -10.14
N SER A 108 0.19 4.62 -10.24
CA SER A 108 -0.77 4.71 -11.35
C SER A 108 -0.06 4.84 -12.69
N TYR A 109 1.04 5.61 -12.79
CA TYR A 109 1.79 5.72 -14.05
C TYR A 109 2.35 4.37 -14.50
N ALA A 110 2.96 3.60 -13.59
CA ALA A 110 3.51 2.29 -13.91
C ALA A 110 2.43 1.29 -14.33
N ILE A 111 1.27 1.33 -13.67
CA ILE A 111 0.11 0.49 -14.00
C ILE A 111 -0.44 0.86 -15.38
N VAL A 112 -0.70 2.14 -15.63
CA VAL A 112 -1.16 2.66 -16.93
C VAL A 112 -0.21 2.27 -18.05
N ARG A 113 1.10 2.49 -17.85
CA ARG A 113 2.14 2.11 -18.82
C ARG A 113 2.10 0.62 -19.12
N LYS A 114 2.05 -0.24 -18.10
CA LYS A 114 1.99 -1.70 -18.26
C LYS A 114 0.76 -2.14 -19.06
N VAL A 115 -0.41 -1.54 -18.81
CA VAL A 115 -1.65 -1.86 -19.54
C VAL A 115 -1.52 -1.46 -21.01
N ILE A 116 -1.01 -0.26 -21.28
CA ILE A 116 -0.77 0.23 -22.65
C ILE A 116 0.25 -0.66 -23.39
N GLU A 117 1.37 -1.00 -22.76
CA GLU A 117 2.39 -1.90 -23.32
C GLU A 117 1.85 -3.31 -23.61
N SER A 118 0.78 -3.73 -22.92
CA SER A 118 0.06 -4.98 -23.20
C SER A 118 -0.96 -4.89 -24.37
N GLY A 119 -1.06 -3.74 -25.03
CA GLY A 119 -1.99 -3.51 -26.13
C GLY A 119 -3.43 -3.26 -25.69
N ARG A 120 -3.63 -2.81 -24.45
CA ARG A 120 -4.96 -2.52 -23.88
C ARG A 120 -5.05 -1.07 -23.46
N LEU A 121 -6.27 -0.54 -23.40
CA LEU A 121 -6.53 0.77 -22.81
C LEU A 121 -6.77 0.61 -21.31
N PRO A 122 -6.17 1.48 -20.45
CA PRO A 122 -6.50 1.52 -19.04
C PRO A 122 -7.94 1.99 -18.86
N SER A 123 -8.63 1.43 -17.86
CA SER A 123 -9.93 1.97 -17.46
C SER A 123 -9.75 3.30 -16.71
N PRO A 124 -10.74 4.21 -16.73
CA PRO A 124 -10.58 5.56 -16.16
C PRO A 124 -10.18 5.57 -14.68
N ASP A 125 -10.65 4.60 -13.90
CA ASP A 125 -10.33 4.40 -12.49
C ASP A 125 -8.84 4.09 -12.25
N MET A 126 -8.15 3.47 -13.21
CA MET A 126 -6.71 3.21 -13.12
C MET A 126 -5.86 4.49 -13.23
N VAL A 127 -6.43 5.59 -13.73
CA VAL A 127 -5.72 6.84 -14.00
C VAL A 127 -5.90 7.79 -12.84
N ARG A 128 -4.90 7.88 -11.97
CA ARG A 128 -4.82 8.89 -10.92
C ARG A 128 -3.97 10.05 -11.42
N ILE A 129 -4.62 11.15 -11.80
CA ILE A 129 -3.99 12.31 -12.43
C ILE A 129 -2.79 12.81 -11.61
N GLU A 130 -2.94 12.90 -10.29
CA GLU A 130 -1.86 13.33 -9.37
C GLU A 130 -0.62 12.43 -9.47
N GLU A 131 -0.80 11.11 -9.52
CA GLU A 131 0.30 10.15 -9.60
C GLU A 131 0.97 10.12 -10.97
N LEU A 132 0.20 10.35 -12.04
CA LEU A 132 0.74 10.46 -13.39
C LEU A 132 1.66 11.67 -13.51
N LEU A 133 1.27 12.81 -12.94
CA LEU A 133 2.09 14.02 -12.94
C LEU A 133 3.33 13.83 -12.04
N ASN A 134 3.15 13.25 -10.85
CA ASN A 134 4.22 13.06 -9.88
C ASN A 134 5.26 12.00 -10.27
N SER A 135 4.97 11.15 -11.27
CA SER A 135 5.90 10.10 -11.72
C SER A 135 7.14 10.64 -12.43
N PHE A 136 7.18 11.93 -12.80
CA PHE A 136 8.29 12.52 -13.53
C PHE A 136 9.15 13.40 -12.62
N SER A 137 10.45 13.39 -12.88
CA SER A 137 11.38 14.31 -12.21
C SER A 137 11.31 15.69 -12.87
N TYR A 138 11.14 16.71 -12.06
CA TYR A 138 11.13 18.10 -12.48
C TYR A 138 12.35 18.82 -11.90
N ASN A 139 12.97 19.69 -12.70
CA ASN A 139 14.14 20.46 -12.29
C ASN A 139 13.74 21.70 -11.48
N TYR A 140 13.03 21.49 -10.38
CA TYR A 140 12.68 22.56 -9.44
C TYR A 140 13.92 23.05 -8.69
N GLN A 141 13.97 24.36 -8.42
CA GLN A 141 15.09 24.92 -7.67
C GLN A 141 15.07 24.40 -6.23
N ALA A 142 16.21 23.97 -5.70
CA ALA A 142 16.32 23.60 -4.30
C ALA A 142 16.07 24.81 -3.37
N PRO A 143 15.57 24.58 -2.14
CA PRO A 143 15.39 25.65 -1.16
C PRO A 143 16.72 26.31 -0.77
N LYS A 144 16.66 27.61 -0.46
CA LYS A 144 17.84 28.42 -0.08
C LYS A 144 17.96 28.52 1.44
N GLY A 145 19.20 28.59 1.93
CA GLY A 145 19.49 28.77 3.35
C GLY A 145 18.82 27.71 4.23
N ASP A 146 18.09 28.16 5.24
CA ASP A 146 17.44 27.31 6.23
C ASP A 146 16.02 26.87 5.88
N GLU A 147 15.47 27.33 4.75
CA GLU A 147 14.12 26.96 4.31
C GLU A 147 14.00 25.45 4.04
N PRO A 148 12.96 24.77 4.52
CA PRO A 148 12.82 23.32 4.34
C PRO A 148 12.38 22.92 2.93
N ILE A 149 11.63 23.80 2.25
CA ILE A 149 11.06 23.58 0.92
C ILE A 149 11.12 24.87 0.09
N SER A 150 11.23 24.73 -1.23
CA SER A 150 10.96 25.80 -2.19
C SER A 150 9.64 25.56 -2.91
N ILE A 151 9.00 26.66 -3.33
CA ILE A 151 7.71 26.65 -4.04
C ILE A 151 7.94 27.18 -5.45
N ASN A 152 7.50 26.42 -6.45
CA ASN A 152 7.58 26.76 -7.87
C ASN A 152 6.14 26.87 -8.40
N LEU A 153 5.77 28.04 -8.91
CA LEU A 153 4.42 28.29 -9.43
C LEU A 153 4.49 28.53 -10.93
N GLU A 154 3.67 27.80 -11.68
CA GLU A 154 3.47 28.04 -13.09
C GLU A 154 1.98 28.18 -13.40
N LEU A 155 1.65 29.10 -14.30
CA LEU A 155 0.30 29.33 -14.78
C LEU A 155 0.27 29.14 -16.30
N ALA A 156 -0.69 28.37 -16.77
CA ALA A 156 -0.93 28.13 -18.19
C ALA A 156 -2.42 28.33 -18.53
N PRO A 157 -2.77 28.67 -19.79
CA PRO A 157 -4.16 28.63 -20.23
C PRO A 157 -4.69 27.19 -20.17
N ALA A 158 -5.95 27.01 -19.77
CA ALA A 158 -6.62 25.73 -19.91
C ALA A 158 -7.09 25.55 -21.36
N LEU A 159 -6.40 24.71 -22.14
CA LEU A 159 -6.67 24.56 -23.58
C LEU A 159 -8.09 24.06 -23.89
N TRP A 160 -8.72 23.34 -22.96
CA TRP A 160 -10.08 22.84 -23.09
C TRP A 160 -11.15 23.80 -22.56
N ASN A 161 -10.76 24.87 -21.85
CA ASN A 161 -11.69 25.89 -21.37
C ASN A 161 -10.98 27.25 -21.20
N PRO A 162 -11.07 28.15 -22.19
CA PRO A 162 -10.38 29.44 -22.17
C PRO A 162 -10.78 30.38 -21.02
N ALA A 163 -11.92 30.14 -20.35
CA ALA A 163 -12.32 30.89 -19.16
C ALA A 163 -11.53 30.50 -17.90
N HIS A 164 -10.70 29.45 -17.98
CA HIS A 164 -9.92 28.92 -16.86
C HIS A 164 -8.41 28.94 -17.13
N LYS A 165 -7.65 28.93 -16.05
CA LYS A 165 -6.20 28.75 -16.05
C LYS A 165 -5.85 27.51 -15.25
N ILE A 166 -4.76 26.87 -15.62
CA ILE A 166 -4.16 25.77 -14.88
C ILE A 166 -3.01 26.37 -14.06
N ALA A 167 -3.01 26.08 -12.76
CA ALA A 167 -1.89 26.38 -11.88
C ALA A 167 -1.17 25.08 -11.51
N ARG A 168 0.14 25.03 -11.75
CA ARG A 168 1.02 23.96 -11.27
C ARG A 168 1.82 24.49 -10.09
N ILE A 169 1.75 23.76 -8.97
CA ILE A 169 2.50 24.05 -7.76
C ILE A 169 3.51 22.93 -7.56
N GLY A 170 4.80 23.23 -7.76
CA GLY A 170 5.91 22.33 -7.52
C GLY A 170 6.55 22.60 -6.17
N LEU A 171 6.70 21.57 -5.34
CA LEU A 171 7.42 21.65 -4.08
C LEU A 171 8.72 20.86 -4.17
N GLN A 172 9.83 21.46 -3.73
CA GLN A 172 11.13 20.79 -3.68
C GLN A 172 11.74 20.91 -2.30
N ALA A 173 12.01 19.76 -1.67
CA ALA A 173 12.73 19.70 -0.39
C ALA A 173 14.24 19.70 -0.60
N LYS A 174 15.01 19.89 0.49
CA LYS A 174 16.46 19.72 0.49
C LYS A 174 16.82 18.30 0.03
N ALA A 175 17.78 18.19 -0.87
CA ALA A 175 18.37 16.90 -1.24
C ALA A 175 19.03 16.25 -0.01
N ILE A 176 18.88 14.94 0.10
CA ILE A 176 19.56 14.16 1.14
C ILE A 176 21.00 13.93 0.69
N ASP A 177 21.94 14.33 1.53
CA ASP A 177 23.35 13.97 1.38
C ASP A 177 23.53 12.51 1.82
N TRP A 178 23.62 11.61 0.82
CA TRP A 178 23.73 10.16 1.03
C TRP A 178 25.02 9.75 1.75
N ASP A 179 26.09 10.55 1.67
CA ASP A 179 27.34 10.27 2.37
C ASP A 179 27.22 10.60 3.86
N LYS A 180 26.57 11.74 4.17
CA LYS A 180 26.35 12.21 5.55
C LYS A 180 25.15 11.58 6.24
N ARG A 181 24.37 10.74 5.55
CA ARG A 181 23.21 10.09 6.16
C ARG A 181 23.60 9.19 7.34
N LYS A 182 22.67 9.04 8.28
CA LYS A 182 22.79 8.12 9.41
C LYS A 182 22.79 6.65 8.94
N PRO A 183 23.43 5.73 9.68
CA PRO A 183 23.42 4.30 9.37
C PRO A 183 22.00 3.71 9.38
N PHE A 184 21.76 2.72 8.52
CA PHE A 184 20.51 1.96 8.51
C PHE A 184 20.63 0.63 9.26
N ASN A 185 19.59 0.28 10.02
CA ASN A 185 19.29 -1.07 10.46
C ASN A 185 17.92 -1.44 9.90
N LEU A 186 17.92 -2.24 8.84
CA LEU A 186 16.71 -2.63 8.11
C LEU A 186 16.42 -4.09 8.41
N VAL A 187 15.25 -4.39 8.95
CA VAL A 187 14.76 -5.75 9.11
C VAL A 187 13.58 -5.95 8.17
N PHE A 188 13.73 -6.84 7.20
CA PHE A 188 12.64 -7.20 6.28
C PHE A 188 11.84 -8.35 6.87
N LEU A 189 10.55 -8.15 7.05
CA LEU A 189 9.58 -9.19 7.31
C LEU A 189 8.94 -9.57 5.96
N ILE A 190 9.27 -10.74 5.45
CA ILE A 190 8.88 -11.16 4.10
C ILE A 190 7.85 -12.29 4.22
N ASP A 191 6.70 -12.08 3.62
CA ASP A 191 5.71 -13.12 3.40
C ASP A 191 6.25 -14.13 2.39
N THR A 192 6.34 -15.39 2.80
CA THR A 192 6.74 -16.50 1.93
C THR A 192 5.61 -17.51 1.77
N SER A 193 4.35 -17.12 1.99
CA SER A 193 3.19 -17.99 1.79
C SER A 193 3.04 -18.40 0.32
N GLY A 194 2.24 -19.45 0.06
CA GLY A 194 1.99 -19.92 -1.30
C GLY A 194 1.42 -18.84 -2.24
N SER A 195 0.68 -17.85 -1.72
CA SER A 195 0.16 -16.75 -2.53
C SER A 195 1.30 -15.87 -3.06
N MET A 196 2.40 -15.72 -2.33
CA MET A 196 3.57 -14.95 -2.79
C MET A 196 4.33 -15.60 -3.96
N GLN A 197 3.91 -16.76 -4.46
CA GLN A 197 4.56 -17.44 -5.57
C GLN A 197 4.52 -16.64 -6.88
N GLY A 198 5.63 -16.66 -7.62
CA GLY A 198 5.74 -16.11 -8.98
C GLY A 198 6.60 -14.85 -9.10
N GLU A 199 6.97 -14.55 -10.34
CA GLU A 199 7.87 -13.44 -10.72
C GLU A 199 7.32 -12.06 -10.37
N SER A 200 6.00 -11.90 -10.33
CA SER A 200 5.33 -10.63 -10.03
C SER A 200 5.07 -10.41 -8.53
N ARG A 201 5.45 -11.35 -7.66
CA ARG A 201 5.25 -11.29 -6.20
C ARG A 201 6.59 -11.46 -5.48
N LEU A 202 6.90 -12.64 -4.93
CA LEU A 202 8.18 -12.88 -4.25
C LEU A 202 9.38 -12.61 -5.18
N GLY A 203 9.27 -12.96 -6.47
CA GLY A 203 10.32 -12.64 -7.45
C GLY A 203 10.56 -11.13 -7.60
N LEU A 204 9.51 -10.31 -7.50
CA LEU A 204 9.62 -8.86 -7.50
C LEU A 204 10.26 -8.35 -6.21
N VAL A 205 9.86 -8.89 -5.05
CA VAL A 205 10.47 -8.58 -3.74
C VAL A 205 11.98 -8.88 -3.78
N GLN A 206 12.39 -10.05 -4.28
CA GLN A 206 13.79 -10.42 -4.42
C GLN A 206 14.56 -9.43 -5.31
N LYS A 207 14.01 -9.05 -6.47
CA LYS A 207 14.62 -8.06 -7.37
C LYS A 207 14.77 -6.69 -6.70
N SER A 208 13.72 -6.21 -6.02
CA SER A 208 13.75 -4.93 -5.30
C SER A 208 14.76 -4.92 -4.16
N LEU A 209 14.87 -6.01 -3.40
CA LEU A 209 15.86 -6.13 -2.33
C LEU A 209 17.30 -6.14 -2.87
N LYS A 210 17.56 -6.81 -3.99
CA LYS A 210 18.88 -6.80 -4.65
C LYS A 210 19.30 -5.38 -5.04
N LEU A 211 18.40 -4.59 -5.65
CA LEU A 211 18.65 -3.19 -5.99
C LEU A 211 18.92 -2.32 -4.74
N LEU A 212 18.22 -2.60 -3.64
CA LEU A 212 18.49 -1.93 -2.38
C LEU A 212 19.91 -2.25 -1.86
N VAL A 213 20.34 -3.52 -1.92
CA VAL A 213 21.67 -3.97 -1.45
C VAL A 213 22.81 -3.30 -2.20
N GLU A 214 22.64 -2.99 -3.48
CA GLU A 214 23.64 -2.25 -4.27
C GLU A 214 23.95 -0.89 -3.65
N ASN A 215 22.93 -0.20 -3.11
CA ASN A 215 23.02 1.13 -2.52
C ASN A 215 23.39 1.14 -1.03
N LEU A 216 23.55 -0.03 -0.40
CA LEU A 216 23.99 -0.12 0.98
C LEU A 216 25.50 0.15 1.10
N SER A 217 25.86 0.76 2.21
CA SER A 217 27.24 1.01 2.62
C SER A 217 27.63 0.08 3.78
N SER A 218 28.91 0.04 4.13
CA SER A 218 29.42 -0.82 5.22
C SER A 218 28.88 -0.44 6.61
N LYS A 219 28.31 0.77 6.77
CA LYS A 219 27.64 1.20 8.01
C LYS A 219 26.21 0.64 8.15
N ASP A 220 25.63 0.07 7.08
CA ASP A 220 24.25 -0.40 7.09
C ASP A 220 24.15 -1.89 7.40
N SER A 221 23.03 -2.30 7.98
CA SER A 221 22.75 -3.68 8.33
C SER A 221 21.38 -4.11 7.81
N VAL A 222 21.30 -5.33 7.28
CA VAL A 222 20.08 -5.97 6.81
C VAL A 222 19.85 -7.28 7.55
N GLY A 223 18.68 -7.43 8.16
CA GLY A 223 18.14 -8.70 8.64
C GLY A 223 16.91 -9.11 7.84
N ILE A 224 16.65 -10.41 7.76
CA ILE A 224 15.48 -10.96 7.07
C ILE A 224 14.79 -11.97 8.00
N VAL A 225 13.50 -11.76 8.20
CA VAL A 225 12.56 -12.68 8.84
C VAL A 225 11.54 -13.07 7.80
N THR A 226 11.31 -14.36 7.62
CA THR A 226 10.26 -14.88 6.75
C THR A 226 9.08 -15.35 7.59
N TYR A 227 7.87 -15.32 7.02
CA TYR A 227 6.71 -15.95 7.63
C TYR A 227 5.84 -16.65 6.59
N ALA A 228 5.43 -17.88 6.93
CA ALA A 228 4.46 -18.68 6.19
C ALA A 228 3.85 -19.74 7.12
N GLY A 229 3.10 -19.28 8.12
CA GLY A 229 2.51 -20.13 9.17
C GLY A 229 3.31 -20.10 10.46
N SER A 230 4.63 -20.07 10.37
CA SER A 230 5.57 -19.74 11.45
C SER A 230 6.62 -18.73 10.98
N SER A 231 7.22 -18.01 11.92
CA SER A 231 8.28 -17.05 11.67
C SER A 231 9.66 -17.72 11.72
N THR A 232 10.55 -17.38 10.79
CA THR A 232 11.93 -17.87 10.76
C THR A 232 12.89 -16.73 10.47
N ILE A 233 14.01 -16.67 11.19
CA ILE A 233 15.09 -15.71 10.89
C ILE A 233 15.91 -16.29 9.74
N ALA A 234 15.63 -15.86 8.52
CA ALA A 234 16.38 -16.25 7.31
C ALA A 234 17.78 -15.61 7.27
N LEU A 235 17.93 -14.39 7.81
CA LEU A 235 19.20 -13.69 7.89
C LEU A 235 19.30 -12.86 9.16
N LYS A 236 20.34 -13.10 9.96
CA LYS A 236 20.70 -12.21 11.08
C LYS A 236 21.28 -10.90 10.53
N PRO A 237 21.01 -9.74 11.17
CA PRO A 237 21.50 -8.44 10.72
C PRO A 237 23.00 -8.44 10.41
N THR A 238 23.34 -8.12 9.17
CA THR A 238 24.72 -8.07 8.68
C THR A 238 24.87 -6.96 7.63
N SER A 239 26.10 -6.46 7.47
CA SER A 239 26.51 -5.54 6.40
C SER A 239 27.17 -6.26 5.21
N ASP A 240 27.32 -7.59 5.30
CA ASP A 240 27.95 -8.42 4.27
C ASP A 240 27.01 -8.60 3.06
N LYS A 241 27.25 -7.82 2.00
CA LYS A 241 26.44 -7.84 0.78
C LYS A 241 26.29 -9.24 0.19
N LYS A 242 27.35 -10.06 0.21
CA LYS A 242 27.30 -11.40 -0.37
C LYS A 242 26.31 -12.29 0.38
N LYS A 243 26.38 -12.30 1.71
CA LYS A 243 25.42 -13.04 2.55
C LYS A 243 24.00 -12.55 2.41
N ILE A 244 23.81 -11.24 2.26
CA ILE A 244 22.46 -10.68 2.06
C ILE A 244 21.89 -11.16 0.72
N LEU A 245 22.67 -11.12 -0.36
CA LEU A 245 22.24 -11.58 -1.68
C LEU A 245 21.94 -13.09 -1.68
N GLU A 246 22.79 -13.91 -1.07
CA GLU A 246 22.56 -15.35 -0.92
C GLU A 246 21.28 -15.65 -0.14
N ALA A 247 21.01 -14.91 0.94
CA ALA A 247 19.78 -15.05 1.71
C ALA A 247 18.55 -14.67 0.88
N ILE A 248 18.62 -13.58 0.10
CA ILE A 248 17.53 -13.17 -0.80
C ILE A 248 17.27 -14.25 -1.86
N ASP A 249 18.31 -14.82 -2.46
CA ASP A 249 18.21 -15.86 -3.48
C ASP A 249 17.62 -17.17 -2.93
N SER A 250 17.82 -17.45 -1.65
CA SER A 250 17.28 -18.63 -0.98
C SER A 250 15.79 -18.53 -0.63
N LEU A 251 15.18 -17.34 -0.74
CA LEU A 251 13.76 -17.16 -0.45
C LEU A 251 12.90 -17.95 -1.43
N SER A 252 11.97 -18.73 -0.90
CA SER A 252 11.01 -19.50 -1.69
C SER A 252 9.62 -19.42 -1.06
N ALA A 253 8.60 -19.38 -1.92
CA ALA A 253 7.21 -19.35 -1.50
C ALA A 253 6.71 -20.77 -1.22
N GLY A 254 6.04 -20.96 -0.09
CA GLY A 254 5.42 -22.21 0.33
C GLY A 254 4.80 -22.11 1.73
N GLY A 255 3.76 -22.91 1.98
CA GLY A 255 3.06 -22.94 3.28
C GLY A 255 1.80 -22.08 3.35
N SER A 256 1.12 -22.15 4.50
CA SER A 256 -0.17 -21.51 4.77
C SER A 256 0.02 -20.18 5.52
N THR A 257 -0.78 -19.17 5.24
CA THR A 257 -0.67 -17.83 5.86
C THR A 257 -1.19 -17.83 7.31
N HIS A 258 -0.29 -17.94 8.30
CA HIS A 258 -0.59 -17.55 9.70
C HIS A 258 0.50 -16.59 10.19
N GLY A 259 0.14 -15.33 10.37
CA GLY A 259 1.10 -14.20 10.33
C GLY A 259 1.32 -13.41 11.62
N SER A 260 0.81 -13.79 12.79
CA SER A 260 0.96 -12.97 14.01
C SER A 260 2.37 -12.96 14.58
N ALA A 261 3.07 -14.10 14.58
CA ALA A 261 4.40 -14.23 15.22
C ALA A 261 5.53 -13.51 14.47
N GLY A 262 5.39 -13.32 13.15
CA GLY A 262 6.43 -12.72 12.30
C GLY A 262 6.76 -11.28 12.66
N ILE A 263 5.73 -10.49 13.02
CA ILE A 263 5.92 -9.10 13.43
C ILE A 263 6.77 -9.02 14.69
N GLU A 264 6.40 -9.78 15.74
CA GLU A 264 7.15 -9.74 17.00
C GLU A 264 8.62 -10.13 16.82
N ASP A 265 8.90 -11.16 16.04
CA ASP A 265 10.27 -11.63 15.82
C ASP A 265 11.09 -10.63 15.01
N ALA A 266 10.48 -9.98 14.01
CA ALA A 266 11.13 -8.90 13.28
C ALA A 266 11.46 -7.71 14.21
N TYR A 267 10.53 -7.33 15.11
CA TYR A 267 10.78 -6.28 16.10
C TYR A 267 11.85 -6.68 17.12
N LYS A 268 11.84 -7.92 17.63
CA LYS A 268 12.87 -8.44 18.54
C LYS A 268 14.24 -8.41 17.87
N LEU A 269 14.33 -8.84 16.60
CA LEU A 269 15.57 -8.82 15.83
C LEU A 269 16.06 -7.39 15.60
N ALA A 270 15.17 -6.47 15.22
CA ALA A 270 15.49 -5.07 15.01
C ALA A 270 15.98 -4.39 16.31
N GLN A 271 15.32 -4.67 17.44
CA GLN A 271 15.72 -4.13 18.76
C GLN A 271 17.07 -4.66 19.21
N LYS A 272 17.35 -5.95 19.02
CA LYS A 272 18.63 -6.57 19.39
C LYS A 272 19.82 -5.95 18.64
N HIS A 273 19.59 -5.46 17.43
CA HIS A 273 20.60 -4.83 16.57
C HIS A 273 20.39 -3.32 16.41
N PHE A 274 19.70 -2.68 17.37
CA PHE A 274 19.36 -1.28 17.31
C PHE A 274 20.59 -0.37 17.23
N ILE A 275 20.61 0.52 16.22
CA ILE A 275 21.68 1.50 16.06
C ILE A 275 21.22 2.81 16.70
N LYS A 276 21.86 3.20 17.82
CA LYS A 276 21.59 4.49 18.48
C LYS A 276 21.96 5.65 17.56
N GLY A 277 21.01 6.54 17.32
CA GLY A 277 21.18 7.66 16.38
C GLY A 277 21.14 7.26 14.90
N GLY A 278 20.93 5.97 14.60
CA GLY A 278 20.68 5.44 13.26
C GLY A 278 19.20 5.39 12.90
N TYR A 279 18.92 5.06 11.65
CA TYR A 279 17.58 4.76 11.18
C TYR A 279 17.30 3.27 11.35
N ASN A 280 16.36 2.94 12.22
CA ASN A 280 15.94 1.57 12.48
C ASN A 280 14.53 1.39 11.91
N ARG A 281 14.36 0.43 11.00
CA ARG A 281 13.11 0.18 10.28
C ARG A 281 12.84 -1.32 10.18
N VAL A 282 11.60 -1.70 10.46
CA VAL A 282 11.03 -2.98 10.05
C VAL A 282 10.20 -2.71 8.80
N ILE A 283 10.45 -3.45 7.73
CA ILE A 283 9.76 -3.31 6.44
C ILE A 283 9.04 -4.61 6.15
N LEU A 284 7.71 -4.54 6.02
CA LEU A 284 6.88 -5.70 5.70
C LEU A 284 6.65 -5.77 4.18
N ALA A 285 6.87 -6.95 3.60
CA ALA A 285 6.54 -7.28 2.21
C ALA A 285 5.55 -8.45 2.18
N THR A 286 4.32 -8.20 1.74
CA THR A 286 3.20 -9.16 1.69
C THR A 286 2.29 -8.84 0.50
N ASP A 287 1.45 -9.79 0.09
CA ASP A 287 0.40 -9.61 -0.92
C ASP A 287 -0.99 -9.28 -0.34
N GLY A 288 -1.06 -8.96 0.96
CA GLY A 288 -2.23 -8.33 1.58
C GLY A 288 -3.01 -9.20 2.58
N ASP A 289 -2.64 -10.47 2.75
CA ASP A 289 -3.32 -11.40 3.68
C ASP A 289 -2.76 -11.35 5.11
N PHE A 290 -2.63 -10.14 5.67
CA PHE A 290 -2.24 -9.96 7.07
C PHE A 290 -3.45 -10.06 8.01
N ASN A 291 -4.13 -11.21 8.05
CA ASN A 291 -5.43 -11.35 8.73
C ASN A 291 -5.43 -12.18 10.04
N VAL A 292 -4.30 -12.25 10.73
CA VAL A 292 -4.22 -12.90 12.04
C VAL A 292 -3.21 -12.18 12.92
N GLY A 293 -3.67 -11.09 13.56
CA GLY A 293 -3.00 -10.36 14.63
C GLY A 293 -3.95 -10.20 15.82
N ILE A 294 -3.40 -10.11 17.02
CA ILE A 294 -4.10 -10.11 18.32
C ILE A 294 -5.16 -8.99 18.34
N THR A 295 -6.43 -9.32 18.12
CA THR A 295 -7.56 -8.43 18.40
C THR A 295 -7.82 -8.43 19.90
N SER A 296 -7.07 -7.65 20.66
CA SER A 296 -7.59 -7.17 21.94
C SER A 296 -8.36 -5.87 21.70
N GLU A 297 -9.52 -5.99 21.08
CA GLU A 297 -10.58 -5.00 21.30
C GLU A 297 -11.10 -5.21 22.73
N LYS A 298 -10.32 -4.73 23.71
CA LYS A 298 -10.91 -4.37 25.00
C LYS A 298 -11.41 -2.95 24.86
N THR A 299 -12.69 -2.87 24.50
CA THR A 299 -13.54 -1.69 24.58
C THR A 299 -13.29 -0.95 25.89
N CYS A 300 -12.98 0.34 25.81
CA CYS A 300 -13.22 1.34 26.85
C CYS A 300 -14.17 2.38 26.26
#